data_AF-A0A368NIH6-F1
#
_entry.id   AF-A0A368NIH6-F1
#
_cell.length_a   1.000
_cell.length_b   1.000
_cell.length_c   1.000
_cell.angle_alpha   90.00
_cell.angle_beta   90.00
_cell.angle_gamma   90.00
#
_symmetry.space_group_name_H-M   'P 1'
#
loop_
_entity.id
_entity.type
_entity.pdbx_description
1 polymer ?
#
loop_
_entity_poly.entity_id
_entity_poly.type
_entity_poly.pdbx_seq_one_letter_code
_entity_poly.pdbx_strand_id
1 'polypeptide(L)'
;MMADGAEFLLQSPLWIGAEVPERVKQADSAFWKDISALGVQWAPVWDWYSHIKGGVLPFEDLGSRFENAVIGLAQERNEFWDRNPDVVMKDISERLTLMPPMPSEPEPGPGPHYDIIDGKLGIVASLPHSDEVNTQTKLFERLRLDVDRLVSAAHKIDNSQPNLVFSIREYAALLDTPLDTLDVTGVWAVGGSLAGFAQSFREQNRNRTLADPLEPEVDGLLQSVIRQHGAFIMGFEEGRDLVDRADRFALDSDKLHGLEESGNPLIAELASNADLVSDDARAVHKSVSDVLHDAGWTIARNCYTGFLTIRNAVRIIIKVVLGNDPNVLAVLGGVAAISTICGDPNLDFLRTAIPFLQANKQNLLAFFQHYPEMRSYIKWVLHIVRNETK
;
A
#
# COMPACT_ATOMS: atom_id res chain seq x y z
N MET A 1 -46.11 12.69 5.81
CA MET A 1 -45.68 14.07 6.14
C MET A 1 -45.35 14.16 7.64
N MET A 2 -44.37 13.36 8.09
CA MET A 2 -43.78 13.37 9.44
C MET A 2 -42.33 12.83 9.34
N ALA A 3 -41.56 13.30 8.35
CA ALA A 3 -40.17 12.89 8.15
C ALA A 3 -39.14 14.00 8.51
N ASP A 4 -39.58 15.24 8.77
CA ASP A 4 -38.66 16.39 8.95
C ASP A 4 -38.25 16.67 10.41
N GLY A 5 -38.63 15.83 11.38
CA GLY A 5 -38.46 16.13 12.81
C GLY A 5 -37.10 15.77 13.40
N ALA A 6 -36.47 14.68 12.92
CA ALA A 6 -35.24 14.15 13.52
C ALA A 6 -33.96 14.75 12.92
N GLU A 7 -34.00 15.21 11.67
CA GLU A 7 -32.83 15.82 10.98
C GLU A 7 -32.39 17.15 11.59
N PHE A 8 -33.28 17.89 12.28
CA PHE A 8 -32.98 19.22 12.81
C PHE A 8 -32.29 19.24 14.18
N LEU A 9 -32.28 18.12 14.92
CA LEU A 9 -31.71 18.07 16.28
C LEU A 9 -30.24 17.59 16.34
N LEU A 10 -29.69 17.08 15.23
CA LEU A 10 -28.36 16.44 15.20
C LEU A 10 -27.29 17.23 14.42
N GLN A 11 -27.52 18.50 14.06
CA GLN A 11 -26.58 19.27 13.21
C GLN A 11 -25.49 20.05 13.95
N SER A 12 -25.37 19.89 15.28
CA SER A 12 -24.31 20.53 16.05
C SER A 12 -23.66 19.51 16.99
N PRO A 13 -22.32 19.44 17.05
CA PRO A 13 -21.65 18.68 18.10
C PRO A 13 -22.12 19.18 19.46
N LEU A 14 -22.11 18.26 20.44
CA LEU A 14 -22.55 18.54 21.81
C LEU A 14 -21.71 19.67 22.46
N TRP A 15 -20.50 19.88 21.93
CA TRP A 15 -19.55 20.91 22.37
C TRP A 15 -19.28 21.89 21.22
N ILE A 16 -19.88 23.08 21.31
CA ILE A 16 -19.67 24.17 20.35
C ILE A 16 -18.23 24.69 20.53
N GLY A 17 -17.41 24.61 19.47
CA GLY A 17 -16.02 25.09 19.47
C GLY A 17 -14.93 24.03 19.67
N ALA A 18 -15.29 22.73 19.63
CA ALA A 18 -14.38 21.56 19.64
C ALA A 18 -13.53 21.33 20.91
N GLU A 19 -13.57 22.19 21.92
CA GLU A 19 -12.92 21.90 23.21
C GLU A 19 -13.83 21.08 24.14
N VAL A 20 -13.63 19.76 24.12
CA VAL A 20 -14.23 18.84 25.10
C VAL A 20 -13.53 19.04 26.46
N PRO A 21 -14.26 19.28 27.57
CA PRO A 21 -13.65 19.41 28.89
C PRO A 21 -12.84 18.17 29.27
N GLU A 22 -11.69 18.35 29.91
CA GLU A 22 -10.76 17.25 30.20
C GLU A 22 -11.39 16.11 31.03
N ARG A 23 -12.28 16.44 31.96
CA ARG A 23 -13.04 15.46 32.74
C ARG A 23 -13.95 14.60 31.87
N VAL A 24 -14.49 15.15 30.78
CA VAL A 24 -15.31 14.42 29.81
C VAL A 24 -14.44 13.48 28.99
N LYS A 25 -13.26 13.92 28.51
CA LYS A 25 -12.30 13.04 27.81
C LYS A 25 -11.87 11.83 28.64
N GLN A 26 -11.65 12.04 29.95
CA GLN A 26 -11.33 10.94 30.87
C GLN A 26 -12.51 9.98 31.04
N ALA A 27 -13.74 10.50 31.14
CA ALA A 27 -14.95 9.69 31.22
C ALA A 27 -15.21 8.92 29.91
N ASP A 28 -14.95 9.53 28.76
CA ASP A 28 -15.05 8.87 27.44
C ASP A 28 -14.06 7.70 27.34
N SER A 29 -12.81 7.93 27.75
CA SER A 29 -11.77 6.91 27.73
C SER A 29 -12.10 5.74 28.65
N ALA A 30 -12.67 6.03 29.84
CA ALA A 30 -13.16 5.00 30.76
C ALA A 30 -14.36 4.25 30.17
N PHE A 31 -15.32 4.97 29.56
CA PHE A 31 -16.50 4.36 28.95
C PHE A 31 -16.12 3.44 27.78
N TRP A 32 -15.21 3.87 26.90
CA TRP A 32 -14.69 3.02 25.83
C TRP A 32 -14.03 1.74 26.37
N LYS A 33 -13.20 1.89 27.40
CA LYS A 33 -12.53 0.76 28.04
C LYS A 33 -13.53 -0.23 28.63
N ASP A 34 -14.56 0.26 29.30
CA ASP A 34 -15.59 -0.57 29.93
C ASP A 34 -16.44 -1.30 28.87
N ILE A 35 -16.84 -0.60 27.80
CA ILE A 35 -17.58 -1.20 26.67
C ILE A 35 -16.74 -2.25 25.95
N SER A 36 -15.46 -1.95 25.69
CA SER A 36 -14.54 -2.89 25.03
C SER A 36 -14.34 -4.17 25.83
N ALA A 37 -14.38 -4.09 27.17
CA ALA A 37 -14.26 -5.26 28.04
C ALA A 37 -15.47 -6.20 27.99
N LEU A 38 -16.64 -5.74 27.50
CA LEU A 38 -17.84 -6.54 27.32
C LEU A 38 -17.83 -7.35 26.00
N GLY A 39 -16.92 -7.03 25.07
CA GLY A 39 -16.73 -7.72 23.79
C GLY A 39 -17.19 -6.92 22.58
N VAL A 40 -16.72 -7.33 21.39
CA VAL A 40 -16.89 -6.59 20.11
C VAL A 40 -18.35 -6.31 19.74
N GLN A 41 -19.28 -7.17 20.16
CA GLN A 41 -20.71 -6.99 19.93
C GLN A 41 -21.30 -5.74 20.61
N TRP A 42 -20.59 -5.16 21.58
CA TRP A 42 -21.00 -3.93 22.27
C TRP A 42 -20.49 -2.64 21.58
N ALA A 43 -19.65 -2.75 20.55
CA ALA A 43 -19.16 -1.61 19.78
C ALA A 43 -20.25 -0.66 19.26
N PRO A 44 -21.43 -1.12 18.80
CA PRO A 44 -22.49 -0.22 18.33
C PRO A 44 -22.98 0.78 19.39
N VAL A 45 -22.83 0.47 20.69
CA VAL A 45 -23.20 1.40 21.78
C VAL A 45 -22.24 2.58 21.83
N TRP A 46 -20.94 2.29 21.70
CA TRP A 46 -19.92 3.33 21.62
C TRP A 46 -20.08 4.15 20.35
N ASP A 47 -20.28 3.50 19.20
CA ASP A 47 -20.49 4.18 17.92
C ASP A 47 -21.69 5.12 17.98
N TRP A 48 -22.82 4.65 18.51
CA TRP A 48 -24.00 5.51 18.68
C TRP A 48 -23.70 6.73 19.57
N TYR A 49 -23.03 6.50 20.70
CA TYR A 49 -22.66 7.56 21.64
C TYR A 49 -21.71 8.59 21.02
N SER A 50 -20.64 8.14 20.36
CA SER A 50 -19.61 8.98 19.77
C SER A 50 -20.17 9.84 18.63
N HIS A 51 -21.04 9.27 17.79
CA HIS A 51 -21.70 9.99 16.70
C HIS A 51 -22.63 11.09 17.22
N ILE A 52 -23.50 10.79 18.20
CA ILE A 52 -24.39 11.81 18.79
C ILE A 52 -23.57 12.93 19.43
N LYS A 53 -22.51 12.57 20.16
CA LYS A 53 -21.62 13.55 20.78
C LYS A 53 -20.95 14.45 19.73
N GLY A 54 -20.56 13.87 18.59
CA GLY A 54 -19.97 14.57 17.45
C GLY A 54 -20.96 15.39 16.62
N GLY A 55 -22.27 15.30 16.89
CA GLY A 55 -23.28 15.93 16.04
C GLY A 55 -23.34 15.30 14.65
N VAL A 56 -23.11 13.99 14.59
CA VAL A 56 -23.19 13.19 13.37
C VAL A 56 -24.33 12.19 13.55
N LEU A 57 -25.04 11.89 12.47
CA LEU A 57 -26.04 10.83 12.49
C LEU A 57 -25.34 9.49 12.79
N PRO A 58 -25.73 8.76 13.85
CA PRO A 58 -25.20 7.42 14.10
C PRO A 58 -25.40 6.53 12.89
N PHE A 59 -24.44 5.66 12.57
CA PHE A 59 -24.58 4.65 11.50
C PHE A 59 -24.91 5.25 10.11
N GLU A 60 -24.45 6.46 9.81
CA GLU A 60 -24.64 7.14 8.51
C GLU A 60 -24.25 6.24 7.32
N ASP A 61 -23.23 5.39 7.50
CA ASP A 61 -22.74 4.44 6.49
C ASP A 61 -23.78 3.39 6.06
N LEU A 62 -24.87 3.20 6.82
CA LEU A 62 -25.99 2.35 6.42
C LEU A 62 -26.77 2.93 5.22
N GLY A 63 -26.64 4.23 4.94
CA GLY A 63 -27.28 4.92 3.82
C GLY A 63 -28.78 4.64 3.74
N SER A 64 -29.25 4.17 2.57
CA SER A 64 -30.67 3.81 2.34
C SER A 64 -31.24 2.73 3.28
N ARG A 65 -30.39 2.00 4.03
CA ARG A 65 -30.81 0.99 4.99
C ARG A 65 -30.92 1.49 6.42
N PHE A 66 -30.41 2.70 6.70
CA PHE A 66 -30.41 3.28 8.03
C PHE A 66 -31.80 3.21 8.66
N GLU A 67 -32.80 3.67 7.91
CA GLU A 67 -34.20 3.67 8.32
C GLU A 67 -34.68 2.25 8.64
N ASN A 68 -34.48 1.29 7.73
CA ASN A 68 -34.93 -0.09 7.93
C ASN A 68 -34.21 -0.81 9.10
N ALA A 69 -32.92 -0.57 9.30
CA ALA A 69 -32.13 -1.24 10.34
C ALA A 69 -32.45 -0.66 11.73
N VAL A 70 -32.47 0.66 11.86
CA VAL A 70 -32.72 1.35 13.13
C VAL A 70 -34.20 1.27 13.51
N ILE A 71 -35.13 1.50 12.58
CA ILE A 71 -36.56 1.35 12.84
C ILE A 71 -36.90 -0.12 13.09
N GLY A 72 -36.30 -1.06 12.34
CA GLY A 72 -36.50 -2.49 12.55
C GLY A 72 -36.08 -2.94 13.96
N LEU A 73 -34.94 -2.43 14.47
CA LEU A 73 -34.52 -2.66 15.85
C LEU A 73 -35.45 -2.00 16.87
N ALA A 74 -35.85 -0.75 16.64
CA ALA A 74 -36.78 -0.05 17.55
C ALA A 74 -38.17 -0.70 17.62
N GLN A 75 -38.56 -1.46 16.58
CA GLN A 75 -39.83 -2.19 16.49
C GLN A 75 -39.74 -3.64 16.98
N GLU A 76 -38.58 -4.10 17.44
CA GLU A 76 -38.44 -5.44 18.01
C GLU A 76 -39.33 -5.62 19.25
N ARG A 77 -39.85 -6.83 19.42
CA ARG A 77 -40.77 -7.16 20.52
C ARG A 77 -40.01 -7.26 21.84
N ASN A 78 -40.71 -7.16 22.97
CA ASN A 78 -40.12 -7.34 24.30
C ASN A 78 -39.36 -8.68 24.43
N GLU A 79 -39.85 -9.74 23.78
CA GLU A 79 -39.19 -11.05 23.69
C GLU A 79 -37.75 -10.98 23.16
N PHE A 80 -37.44 -10.04 22.27
CA PHE A 80 -36.09 -9.79 21.76
C PHE A 80 -35.21 -9.17 22.86
N TRP A 81 -35.74 -8.16 23.55
CA TRP A 81 -35.04 -7.38 24.58
C TRP A 81 -34.86 -8.13 25.91
N ASP A 82 -35.75 -9.08 26.21
CA ASP A 82 -35.73 -9.91 27.42
C ASP A 82 -34.67 -11.03 27.36
N ARG A 83 -33.96 -11.19 26.23
CA ARG A 83 -32.86 -12.16 26.08
C ARG A 83 -31.60 -11.70 26.81
N ASN A 84 -30.61 -12.58 26.89
CA ASN A 84 -29.30 -12.23 27.42
C ASN A 84 -28.73 -11.01 26.66
N PRO A 85 -28.30 -9.93 27.36
CA PRO A 85 -27.79 -8.72 26.72
C PRO A 85 -26.68 -8.96 25.69
N ASP A 86 -25.79 -9.93 25.89
CA ASP A 86 -24.73 -10.24 24.92
C ASP A 86 -25.31 -10.82 23.62
N VAL A 87 -26.39 -11.61 23.70
CA VAL A 87 -27.09 -12.15 22.54
C VAL A 87 -27.85 -11.05 21.81
N VAL A 88 -28.50 -10.15 22.56
CA VAL A 88 -29.18 -8.98 21.99
C VAL A 88 -28.20 -8.06 21.29
N MET A 89 -27.07 -7.76 21.94
CA MET A 89 -26.03 -6.90 21.38
C MET A 89 -25.35 -7.52 20.17
N LYS A 90 -25.19 -8.85 20.14
CA LYS A 90 -24.74 -9.55 18.95
C LYS A 90 -25.70 -9.37 17.77
N ASP A 91 -27.00 -9.55 17.97
CA ASP A 91 -28.00 -9.36 16.91
C ASP A 91 -28.09 -7.89 16.47
N ILE A 92 -28.00 -6.94 17.42
CA ILE A 92 -27.94 -5.49 17.14
C ILE A 92 -26.70 -5.18 16.31
N SER A 93 -25.55 -5.69 16.71
CA SER A 93 -24.31 -5.56 15.98
C SER A 93 -24.43 -6.18 14.59
N GLU A 94 -24.97 -7.37 14.40
CA GLU A 94 -25.15 -7.94 13.05
C GLU A 94 -26.08 -7.11 12.15
N ARG A 95 -27.06 -6.40 12.73
CA ARG A 95 -28.01 -5.56 11.99
C ARG A 95 -27.49 -4.15 11.71
N LEU A 96 -26.72 -3.56 12.63
CA LEU A 96 -26.16 -2.20 12.53
C LEU A 96 -24.76 -2.18 11.93
N THR A 97 -23.98 -3.22 12.20
CA THR A 97 -22.66 -3.50 11.62
C THR A 97 -22.86 -4.46 10.46
N LEU A 98 -23.32 -3.92 9.32
CA LEU A 98 -22.88 -4.48 8.06
C LEU A 98 -21.62 -3.76 7.64
N MET A 99 -20.54 -4.04 8.38
CA MET A 99 -19.28 -4.16 7.65
C MET A 99 -19.59 -5.09 6.47
N PRO A 100 -19.30 -4.70 5.23
CA PRO A 100 -19.33 -5.65 4.13
C PRO A 100 -18.56 -6.89 4.61
N PRO A 101 -18.99 -8.13 4.30
CA PRO A 101 -18.20 -9.30 4.68
C PRO A 101 -16.76 -9.05 4.24
N MET A 102 -15.80 -9.24 5.16
CA MET A 102 -14.39 -9.02 4.87
C MET A 102 -14.08 -9.75 3.57
N PRO A 103 -13.68 -9.04 2.50
CA PRO A 103 -13.33 -9.72 1.27
C PRO A 103 -12.11 -10.59 1.55
N SER A 104 -12.00 -11.72 0.86
CA SER A 104 -10.81 -12.57 0.96
C SER A 104 -9.56 -11.73 0.69
N GLU A 105 -8.53 -11.90 1.52
CA GLU A 105 -7.21 -11.32 1.28
C GLU A 105 -6.79 -11.67 -0.16
N PRO A 106 -6.46 -10.69 -1.01
CA PRO A 106 -5.98 -10.97 -2.34
C PRO A 106 -4.75 -11.89 -2.27
N GLU A 107 -4.64 -12.86 -3.17
CA GLU A 107 -3.49 -13.77 -3.17
C GLU A 107 -2.17 -12.99 -3.35
N PRO A 108 -1.07 -13.43 -2.72
CA PRO A 108 0.25 -12.91 -3.00
C PRO A 108 0.51 -12.90 -4.51
N GLY A 109 0.95 -11.76 -5.01
CA GLY A 109 1.29 -11.62 -6.42
C GLY A 109 2.71 -12.05 -6.71
N PRO A 110 3.05 -12.24 -7.99
CA PRO A 110 4.44 -12.17 -8.40
C PRO A 110 5.00 -10.77 -8.06
N GLY A 111 6.32 -10.64 -8.05
CA GLY A 111 7.01 -9.38 -7.82
C GLY A 111 7.40 -9.23 -6.36
N PRO A 112 7.81 -8.02 -5.94
CA PRO A 112 8.42 -7.84 -4.64
C PRO A 112 7.49 -8.33 -3.54
N HIS A 113 8.01 -9.22 -2.69
CA HIS A 113 7.33 -9.68 -1.50
C HIS A 113 7.66 -8.74 -0.36
N TYR A 114 6.68 -8.45 0.50
CA TYR A 114 6.86 -7.55 1.62
C TYR A 114 6.45 -8.19 2.94
N ASP A 115 7.11 -7.74 4.00
CA ASP A 115 6.74 -8.01 5.38
C ASP A 115 7.04 -6.78 6.25
N ILE A 116 6.65 -6.82 7.52
CA ILE A 116 6.98 -5.79 8.50
C ILE A 116 8.30 -6.14 9.17
N ILE A 117 9.32 -5.36 8.85
CA ILE A 117 10.69 -5.51 9.38
C ILE A 117 10.99 -4.23 10.17
N ASP A 118 11.26 -4.40 11.46
CA ASP A 118 11.57 -3.28 12.38
C ASP A 118 10.54 -2.15 12.35
N GLY A 119 9.25 -2.51 12.24
CA GLY A 119 8.13 -1.56 12.24
C GLY A 119 7.95 -0.79 10.93
N LYS A 120 8.58 -1.25 9.84
CA LYS A 120 8.47 -0.67 8.50
C LYS A 120 8.20 -1.73 7.46
N LEU A 121 7.67 -1.31 6.32
CA LEU A 121 7.52 -2.17 5.15
C LEU A 121 8.91 -2.51 4.59
N GLY A 122 9.29 -3.78 4.65
CA GLY A 122 10.55 -4.31 4.13
C GLY A 122 10.32 -5.29 2.97
N ILE A 123 11.26 -5.33 2.03
CA ILE A 123 11.26 -6.34 0.96
C ILE A 123 11.81 -7.64 1.53
N VAL A 124 11.11 -8.74 1.28
CA VAL A 124 11.58 -10.10 1.58
C VAL A 124 12.23 -10.65 0.32
N ALA A 125 13.52 -10.93 0.41
CA ALA A 125 14.31 -11.42 -0.71
C ALA A 125 13.74 -12.72 -1.27
N SER A 126 13.51 -12.74 -2.58
CA SER A 126 13.07 -13.96 -3.26
C SER A 126 14.30 -14.71 -3.75
N LEU A 127 14.68 -15.74 -2.99
CA LEU A 127 15.96 -16.43 -3.15
C LEU A 127 15.93 -17.41 -4.32
N PRO A 128 17.03 -17.53 -5.08
CA PRO A 128 17.08 -18.45 -6.21
C PRO A 128 17.19 -19.91 -5.77
N HIS A 129 16.75 -20.83 -6.63
CA HIS A 129 16.93 -22.25 -6.40
C HIS A 129 18.41 -22.66 -6.53
N SER A 130 18.83 -23.63 -5.71
CA SER A 130 20.25 -24.01 -5.59
C SER A 130 20.89 -24.53 -6.89
N ASP A 131 20.11 -25.12 -7.78
CA ASP A 131 20.53 -25.59 -9.11
C ASP A 131 20.70 -24.46 -10.12
N GLU A 132 19.91 -23.39 -9.98
CA GLU A 132 20.02 -22.17 -10.79
C GLU A 132 21.30 -21.38 -10.44
N VAL A 133 21.67 -21.31 -9.15
CA VAL A 133 22.85 -20.58 -8.65
C VAL A 133 24.13 -20.99 -9.38
N ASN A 134 24.41 -22.30 -9.49
CA ASN A 134 25.62 -22.80 -10.15
C ASN A 134 25.67 -22.45 -11.64
N THR A 135 24.51 -22.43 -12.29
CA THR A 135 24.39 -22.11 -13.71
C THR A 135 24.64 -20.63 -13.97
N GLN A 136 24.27 -19.76 -13.02
CA GLN A 136 24.37 -18.31 -13.15
C GLN A 136 25.67 -17.69 -12.63
N THR A 137 26.52 -18.44 -11.90
CA THR A 137 27.70 -17.87 -11.21
C THR A 137 28.63 -17.06 -12.12
N LYS A 138 29.02 -17.59 -13.28
CA LYS A 138 29.93 -16.89 -14.21
C LYS A 138 29.29 -15.66 -14.84
N LEU A 139 27.98 -15.71 -15.10
CA LEU A 139 27.26 -14.57 -15.64
C LEU A 139 27.11 -13.48 -14.58
N PHE A 140 26.85 -13.87 -13.33
CA PHE A 140 26.78 -12.97 -12.18
C PHE A 140 28.10 -12.23 -11.94
N GLU A 141 29.23 -12.95 -11.90
CA GLU A 141 30.56 -12.34 -11.75
C GLU A 141 30.86 -11.32 -12.85
N ARG A 142 30.54 -11.67 -14.11
CA ARG A 142 30.74 -10.77 -15.25
C ARG A 142 29.83 -9.55 -15.18
N LEU A 143 28.56 -9.75 -14.80
CA LEU A 143 27.58 -8.69 -14.65
C LEU A 143 28.03 -7.70 -13.57
N ARG A 144 28.50 -8.18 -12.41
CA ARG A 144 29.08 -7.34 -11.35
C ARG A 144 30.23 -6.47 -11.87
N LEU A 145 31.17 -7.07 -12.58
CA LEU A 145 32.32 -6.34 -13.15
C LEU A 145 31.90 -5.24 -14.14
N ASP A 146 30.93 -5.51 -15.02
CA ASP A 146 30.46 -4.51 -15.98
C ASP A 146 29.59 -3.43 -15.30
N VAL A 147 28.88 -3.77 -14.22
CA VAL A 147 28.16 -2.80 -13.38
C VAL A 147 29.14 -1.90 -12.62
N ASP A 148 30.23 -2.40 -12.05
CA ASP A 148 31.26 -1.58 -11.39
C ASP A 148 31.87 -0.55 -12.34
N ARG A 149 32.09 -0.97 -13.60
CA ARG A 149 32.54 -0.07 -14.68
C ARG A 149 31.48 0.98 -15.00
N LEU A 150 30.21 0.58 -15.06
CA LEU A 150 29.10 1.50 -15.30
C LEU A 150 28.96 2.52 -14.16
N VAL A 151 29.05 2.11 -12.90
CA VAL A 151 29.06 3.01 -11.73
C VAL A 151 30.21 4.01 -11.84
N SER A 152 31.40 3.54 -12.19
CA SER A 152 32.58 4.40 -12.36
C SER A 152 32.39 5.44 -13.48
N ALA A 153 31.79 5.03 -14.60
CA ALA A 153 31.50 5.93 -15.72
C ALA A 153 30.34 6.90 -15.43
N ALA A 154 29.37 6.49 -14.62
CA ALA A 154 28.17 7.26 -14.28
C ALA A 154 28.47 8.57 -13.54
N HIS A 155 29.64 8.71 -12.91
CA HIS A 155 30.06 9.99 -12.31
C HIS A 155 30.06 11.16 -13.31
N LYS A 156 30.22 10.90 -14.61
CA LYS A 156 30.20 11.93 -15.66
C LYS A 156 28.80 12.51 -15.89
N ILE A 157 27.76 11.77 -15.54
CA ILE A 157 26.35 12.12 -15.77
C ILE A 157 25.58 12.37 -14.46
N ASP A 158 26.26 12.40 -13.31
CA ASP A 158 25.62 12.53 -11.97
C ASP A 158 24.76 13.80 -11.87
N ASN A 159 25.24 14.91 -12.45
CA ASN A 159 24.52 16.18 -12.44
C ASN A 159 23.43 16.28 -13.51
N SER A 160 23.59 15.61 -14.64
CA SER A 160 22.68 15.72 -15.78
C SER A 160 21.58 14.66 -15.77
N GLN A 161 21.84 13.49 -15.17
CA GLN A 161 20.95 12.33 -15.15
C GLN A 161 20.93 11.65 -13.76
N PRO A 162 20.58 12.39 -12.67
CA PRO A 162 20.70 11.90 -11.30
C PRO A 162 19.87 10.64 -11.01
N ASN A 163 18.68 10.53 -11.61
CA ASN A 163 17.77 9.38 -11.46
C ASN A 163 18.33 8.09 -12.06
N LEU A 164 18.97 8.19 -13.23
CA LEU A 164 19.69 7.06 -13.82
C LEU A 164 20.89 6.67 -12.96
N VAL A 165 21.68 7.64 -12.49
CA VAL A 165 22.84 7.35 -11.64
C VAL A 165 22.45 6.70 -10.32
N PHE A 166 21.35 7.16 -9.71
CA PHE A 166 20.77 6.52 -8.53
C PHE A 166 20.45 5.04 -8.83
N SER A 167 19.73 4.76 -9.90
CA SER A 167 19.34 3.39 -10.27
C SER A 167 20.54 2.50 -10.63
N ILE A 168 21.61 3.07 -11.20
CA ILE A 168 22.87 2.35 -11.46
C ILE A 168 23.53 1.91 -10.15
N ARG A 169 23.61 2.83 -9.18
CA ARG A 169 24.20 2.57 -7.86
C ARG A 169 23.37 1.56 -7.07
N GLU A 170 22.04 1.67 -7.15
CA GLU A 170 21.13 0.73 -6.51
C GLU A 170 21.25 -0.68 -7.09
N TYR A 171 21.31 -0.79 -8.42
CA TYR A 171 21.53 -2.07 -9.08
C TYR A 171 22.87 -2.70 -8.67
N ALA A 172 23.91 -1.89 -8.52
CA ALA A 172 25.21 -2.35 -8.03
C ALA A 172 25.13 -2.85 -6.58
N ALA A 173 24.43 -2.13 -5.70
CA ALA A 173 24.23 -2.52 -4.30
C ALA A 173 23.52 -3.88 -4.18
N LEU A 174 22.45 -4.09 -4.95
CA LEU A 174 21.75 -5.39 -4.98
C LEU A 174 22.67 -6.53 -5.40
N LEU A 175 23.53 -6.31 -6.40
CA LEU A 175 24.48 -7.31 -6.90
C LEU A 175 25.71 -7.51 -6.00
N ASP A 176 25.92 -6.68 -4.97
CA ASP A 176 27.03 -6.87 -4.02
C ASP A 176 26.80 -8.09 -3.10
N THR A 177 25.53 -8.50 -2.97
CA THR A 177 25.09 -9.67 -2.21
C THR A 177 25.52 -10.99 -2.86
N PRO A 178 25.82 -12.06 -2.08
CA PRO A 178 26.03 -13.39 -2.61
C PRO A 178 24.85 -13.91 -3.45
N LEU A 179 25.15 -14.69 -4.48
CA LEU A 179 24.16 -15.15 -5.46
C LEU A 179 23.06 -16.04 -4.84
N ASP A 180 23.37 -16.81 -3.81
CA ASP A 180 22.44 -17.69 -3.10
C ASP A 180 21.49 -16.95 -2.14
N THR A 181 21.83 -15.72 -1.75
CA THR A 181 21.00 -14.84 -0.93
C THR A 181 20.48 -13.63 -1.72
N LEU A 182 20.62 -13.66 -3.04
CA LEU A 182 20.25 -12.54 -3.90
C LEU A 182 18.74 -12.35 -3.92
N ASP A 183 18.28 -11.10 -3.76
CA ASP A 183 16.89 -10.75 -4.04
C ASP A 183 16.66 -10.68 -5.56
N VAL A 184 16.24 -11.80 -6.15
CA VAL A 184 15.99 -11.91 -7.60
C VAL A 184 14.99 -10.86 -8.07
N THR A 185 14.01 -10.54 -7.23
CA THR A 185 12.90 -9.68 -7.59
C THR A 185 13.25 -8.20 -7.49
N GLY A 186 14.02 -7.79 -6.48
CA GLY A 186 14.65 -6.47 -6.45
C GLY A 186 15.57 -6.24 -7.65
N VAL A 187 16.41 -7.23 -7.99
CA VAL A 187 17.29 -7.16 -9.17
C VAL A 187 16.48 -7.04 -10.46
N TRP A 188 15.39 -7.80 -10.60
CA TRP A 188 14.47 -7.68 -11.74
C TRP A 188 13.84 -6.28 -11.82
N ALA A 189 13.35 -5.74 -10.70
CA ALA A 189 12.70 -4.44 -10.66
C ALA A 189 13.65 -3.30 -11.06
N VAL A 190 14.82 -3.22 -10.41
CA VAL A 190 15.80 -2.14 -10.66
C VAL A 190 16.47 -2.31 -12.03
N GLY A 191 16.79 -3.53 -12.45
CA GLY A 191 17.31 -3.78 -13.80
C GLY A 191 16.28 -3.48 -14.89
N GLY A 192 14.99 -3.68 -14.61
CA GLY A 192 13.87 -3.18 -15.42
C GLY A 192 13.90 -1.66 -15.56
N SER A 193 14.09 -0.92 -14.46
CA SER A 193 14.25 0.54 -14.50
C SER A 193 15.43 0.99 -15.36
N LEU A 194 16.59 0.34 -15.25
CA LEU A 194 17.74 0.61 -16.12
C LEU A 194 17.41 0.39 -17.59
N ALA A 195 16.71 -0.70 -17.91
CA ALA A 195 16.25 -0.97 -19.26
C ALA A 195 15.28 0.10 -19.77
N GLY A 196 14.39 0.58 -18.89
CA GLY A 196 13.48 1.68 -19.12
C GLY A 196 14.18 2.99 -19.49
N PHE A 197 15.16 3.42 -18.70
CA PHE A 197 15.99 4.58 -19.01
C PHE A 197 16.71 4.41 -20.36
N ALA A 198 17.36 3.27 -20.58
CA ALA A 198 18.07 3.02 -21.83
C ALA A 198 17.16 2.95 -23.06
N GLN A 199 15.89 2.58 -22.89
CA GLN A 199 14.89 2.64 -23.95
C GLN A 199 14.45 4.08 -24.19
N SER A 200 14.16 4.86 -23.14
CA SER A 200 13.74 6.25 -23.29
C SER A 200 14.80 7.11 -23.99
N PHE A 201 16.09 6.95 -23.66
CA PHE A 201 17.18 7.64 -24.36
C PHE A 201 17.33 7.22 -25.83
N ARG A 202 16.94 5.99 -26.19
CA ARG A 202 16.94 5.52 -27.59
C ARG A 202 15.75 6.03 -28.38
N GLU A 203 14.59 6.12 -27.75
CA GLU A 203 13.36 6.64 -28.34
C GLU A 203 13.31 8.17 -28.37
N GLN A 204 14.16 8.83 -27.58
CA GLN A 204 14.38 10.28 -27.65
C GLN A 204 14.74 10.67 -29.08
N ASN A 205 13.80 11.39 -29.69
CA ASN A 205 13.94 11.87 -31.04
C ASN A 205 14.94 13.03 -31.00
N ARG A 206 16.21 12.76 -31.30
CA ARG A 206 17.34 13.71 -31.22
C ARG A 206 17.10 15.03 -31.97
N ASN A 207 16.17 15.04 -32.93
CA ASN A 207 15.80 16.23 -33.70
C ASN A 207 14.65 17.06 -33.09
N ARG A 208 14.03 16.60 -32.00
CA ARG A 208 12.82 17.20 -31.39
C ARG A 208 12.90 17.36 -29.86
N THR A 209 13.97 16.90 -29.23
CA THR A 209 14.15 17.00 -27.77
C THR A 209 15.43 17.77 -27.46
N LEU A 210 15.37 18.63 -26.43
CA LEU A 210 16.48 19.48 -25.97
C LEU A 210 17.41 18.75 -24.96
N ALA A 211 17.16 17.46 -24.69
CA ALA A 211 17.96 16.69 -23.77
C ALA A 211 19.25 16.21 -24.46
N ASP A 212 20.38 16.39 -23.77
CA ASP A 212 21.65 15.88 -24.25
C ASP A 212 21.65 14.34 -24.25
N PRO A 213 22.12 13.70 -25.33
CA PRO A 213 22.24 12.25 -25.37
C PRO A 213 23.21 11.77 -24.30
N LEU A 214 23.03 10.54 -23.84
CA LEU A 214 24.01 9.89 -22.97
C LEU A 214 25.40 9.86 -23.62
N GLU A 215 26.42 10.09 -22.80
CA GLU A 215 27.82 9.92 -23.19
C GLU A 215 28.04 8.52 -23.80
N PRO A 216 28.71 8.38 -24.96
CA PRO A 216 28.81 7.11 -25.67
C PRO A 216 29.37 5.95 -24.84
N GLU A 217 30.29 6.24 -23.92
CA GLU A 217 30.85 5.27 -22.98
C GLU A 217 29.78 4.77 -22.00
N VAL A 218 29.00 5.69 -21.43
CA VAL A 218 27.94 5.36 -20.46
C VAL A 218 26.81 4.60 -21.14
N ASP A 219 26.37 5.04 -22.33
CA ASP A 219 25.35 4.32 -23.11
C ASP A 219 25.85 2.92 -23.46
N GLY A 220 27.07 2.77 -24.00
CA GLY A 220 27.64 1.47 -24.35
C GLY A 220 27.70 0.50 -23.17
N LEU A 221 28.10 0.98 -21.99
CA LEU A 221 28.12 0.18 -20.76
C LEU A 221 26.71 -0.17 -20.28
N LEU A 222 25.78 0.80 -20.27
CA LEU A 222 24.39 0.61 -19.88
C LEU A 222 23.70 -0.45 -20.75
N GLN A 223 23.87 -0.36 -22.09
CA GLN A 223 23.34 -1.38 -23.02
C GLN A 223 23.96 -2.77 -22.78
N SER A 224 25.24 -2.84 -22.43
CA SER A 224 25.90 -4.12 -22.11
C SER A 224 25.32 -4.73 -20.84
N VAL A 225 25.19 -3.92 -19.78
CA VAL A 225 24.60 -4.32 -18.49
C VAL A 225 23.17 -4.80 -18.68
N ILE A 226 22.32 -4.08 -19.41
CA ILE A 226 20.92 -4.47 -19.63
C ILE A 226 20.81 -5.80 -20.38
N ARG A 227 21.65 -6.02 -21.39
CA ARG A 227 21.67 -7.29 -22.12
C ARG A 227 22.08 -8.45 -21.21
N GLN A 228 23.06 -8.24 -20.35
CA GLN A 228 23.50 -9.26 -19.39
C GLN A 228 22.46 -9.49 -18.30
N HIS A 229 21.85 -8.42 -17.78
CA HIS A 229 20.71 -8.47 -16.86
C HIS A 229 19.58 -9.34 -17.42
N GLY A 230 19.16 -9.11 -18.66
CA GLY A 230 18.12 -9.91 -19.30
C GLY A 230 18.48 -11.40 -19.36
N ALA A 231 19.72 -11.74 -19.72
CA ALA A 231 20.18 -13.14 -19.70
C ALA A 231 20.24 -13.73 -18.29
N PHE A 232 20.65 -12.92 -17.30
CA PHE A 232 20.80 -13.32 -15.92
C PHE A 232 19.45 -13.59 -15.24
N ILE A 233 18.50 -12.66 -15.37
CA ILE A 233 17.14 -12.81 -14.84
C ILE A 233 16.42 -14.02 -15.44
N MET A 234 16.57 -14.25 -16.75
CA MET A 234 15.98 -15.44 -17.39
C MET A 234 16.58 -16.76 -16.89
N GLY A 235 17.69 -16.68 -16.16
CA GLY A 235 18.30 -17.78 -15.42
C GLY A 235 17.48 -18.28 -14.24
N PHE A 236 16.62 -17.45 -13.67
CA PHE A 236 15.79 -17.77 -12.49
C PHE A 236 14.34 -18.03 -12.87
N GLU A 237 13.70 -19.00 -12.22
CA GLU A 237 12.29 -19.34 -12.46
C GLU A 237 11.37 -18.14 -12.23
N GLU A 238 11.53 -17.47 -11.10
CA GLU A 238 10.76 -16.27 -10.78
C GLU A 238 11.02 -15.13 -11.79
N GLY A 239 12.27 -14.94 -12.19
CA GLY A 239 12.63 -13.96 -13.22
C GLY A 239 11.95 -14.23 -14.56
N ARG A 240 11.87 -15.50 -14.98
CA ARG A 240 11.16 -15.91 -16.20
C ARG A 240 9.66 -15.63 -16.12
N ASP A 241 9.01 -15.99 -15.00
CA ASP A 241 7.58 -15.74 -14.78
C ASP A 241 7.27 -14.23 -14.78
N LEU A 242 8.11 -13.43 -14.12
CA LEU A 242 7.98 -11.97 -14.08
C LEU A 242 8.08 -11.34 -15.47
N VAL A 243 9.06 -11.75 -16.27
CA VAL A 243 9.23 -11.24 -17.65
C VAL A 243 8.03 -11.62 -18.52
N ASP A 244 7.59 -12.87 -18.48
CA ASP A 244 6.43 -13.34 -19.27
C ASP A 244 5.14 -12.59 -18.90
N ARG A 245 4.91 -12.35 -17.61
CA ARG A 245 3.75 -11.59 -17.15
C ARG A 245 3.82 -10.12 -17.52
N ALA A 246 5.00 -9.51 -17.44
CA ALA A 246 5.19 -8.12 -17.87
C ALA A 246 4.86 -7.94 -19.34
N ASP A 247 5.33 -8.88 -20.19
CA ASP A 247 5.06 -8.86 -21.62
C ASP A 247 3.56 -9.10 -21.90
N ARG A 248 2.87 -9.97 -21.15
CA ARG A 248 1.41 -10.14 -21.23
C ARG A 248 0.64 -8.92 -20.75
N PHE A 249 1.08 -8.27 -19.67
CA PHE A 249 0.45 -7.08 -19.10
C PHE A 249 0.44 -5.92 -20.09
N ALA A 250 1.52 -5.77 -20.86
CA ALA A 250 1.67 -4.76 -21.89
C ALA A 250 0.63 -4.85 -23.02
N LEU A 251 0.02 -6.02 -23.22
CA LEU A 251 -0.97 -6.24 -24.28
C LEU A 251 -2.37 -5.74 -23.92
N ASP A 252 -2.61 -5.34 -22.67
CA ASP A 252 -3.93 -4.95 -22.16
C ASP A 252 -4.00 -3.43 -21.95
N SER A 253 -4.16 -2.67 -23.04
CA SER A 253 -4.14 -1.19 -23.03
C SER A 253 -5.18 -0.55 -22.11
N ASP A 254 -6.32 -1.22 -21.91
CA ASP A 254 -7.41 -0.73 -21.06
C ASP A 254 -7.02 -0.75 -19.59
N LYS A 255 -6.22 -1.75 -19.16
CA LYS A 255 -5.68 -1.80 -17.80
C LYS A 255 -4.58 -0.79 -17.53
N LEU A 256 -3.91 -0.31 -18.57
CA LEU A 256 -2.84 0.69 -18.46
C LEU A 256 -3.40 2.12 -18.36
N HIS A 257 -4.61 2.35 -18.87
CA HIS A 257 -5.22 3.66 -18.92
C HIS A 257 -5.52 4.20 -17.50
N GLY A 258 -5.00 5.38 -17.18
CA GLY A 258 -5.19 6.04 -15.88
C GLY A 258 -4.30 5.54 -14.74
N LEU A 259 -3.43 4.54 -14.98
CA LEU A 259 -2.45 4.10 -13.97
C LEU A 259 -1.43 5.19 -13.65
N GLU A 260 -1.04 6.02 -14.61
CA GLU A 260 -0.04 7.06 -14.39
C GLU A 260 -0.52 8.12 -13.38
N GLU A 261 -1.73 8.67 -13.58
CA GLU A 261 -2.29 9.73 -12.75
C GLU A 261 -2.48 9.27 -11.29
N SER A 262 -2.94 8.04 -11.11
CA SER A 262 -3.20 7.47 -9.78
C SER A 262 -1.99 6.77 -9.16
N GLY A 263 -1.08 6.24 -9.97
CA GLY A 263 0.08 5.45 -9.56
C GLY A 263 1.29 6.29 -9.19
N ASN A 264 1.57 7.38 -9.90
CA ASN A 264 2.71 8.25 -9.62
C ASN A 264 2.73 8.77 -8.17
N PRO A 265 1.61 9.28 -7.60
CA PRO A 265 1.59 9.69 -6.19
C PRO A 265 1.85 8.52 -5.23
N LEU A 266 1.32 7.33 -5.53
CA LEU A 266 1.44 6.15 -4.67
C LEU A 266 2.89 5.65 -4.62
N ILE A 267 3.53 5.49 -5.77
CA ILE A 267 4.92 5.01 -5.81
C ILE A 267 5.89 6.06 -5.27
N ALA A 268 5.63 7.35 -5.49
CA ALA A 268 6.43 8.44 -4.93
C ALA A 268 6.36 8.47 -3.39
N GLU A 269 5.17 8.28 -2.82
CA GLU A 269 4.99 8.18 -1.38
C GLU A 269 5.72 6.94 -0.82
N LEU A 270 5.57 5.77 -1.45
CA LEU A 270 6.28 4.55 -1.05
C LEU A 270 7.81 4.63 -1.21
N ALA A 271 8.30 5.50 -2.09
CA ALA A 271 9.73 5.74 -2.31
C ALA A 271 10.33 6.78 -1.35
N SER A 272 9.51 7.63 -0.72
CA SER A 272 9.97 8.76 0.09
C SER A 272 9.62 8.67 1.57
N ASN A 273 8.57 7.94 1.92
CA ASN A 273 8.08 7.84 3.30
C ASN A 273 8.97 6.92 4.15
N ALA A 274 9.96 7.53 4.82
CA ALA A 274 10.93 6.82 5.65
C ALA A 274 10.34 6.25 6.96
N ASP A 275 9.18 6.73 7.38
CA ASP A 275 8.50 6.24 8.58
C ASP A 275 7.66 4.99 8.27
N LEU A 276 7.19 4.85 7.03
CA LEU A 276 6.39 3.71 6.58
C LEU A 276 7.22 2.58 5.98
N VAL A 277 8.26 2.91 5.21
CA VAL A 277 8.99 1.95 4.37
C VAL A 277 10.46 1.92 4.77
N SER A 278 11.06 0.74 4.86
CA SER A 278 12.48 0.53 5.17
C SER A 278 13.40 1.14 4.11
N ASP A 279 14.66 1.41 4.47
CA ASP A 279 15.61 2.09 3.58
C ASP A 279 15.85 1.30 2.27
N ASP A 280 16.08 -0.01 2.38
CA ASP A 280 16.32 -0.89 1.23
C ASP A 280 15.09 -0.95 0.31
N ALA A 281 13.89 -1.11 0.89
CA ALA A 281 12.66 -1.13 0.10
C ALA A 281 12.40 0.22 -0.59
N ARG A 282 12.65 1.34 0.09
CA ARG A 282 12.53 2.68 -0.52
C ARG A 282 13.51 2.88 -1.67
N ALA A 283 14.72 2.33 -1.59
CA ALA A 283 15.70 2.46 -2.65
C ALA A 283 15.22 1.76 -3.94
N VAL A 284 14.71 0.54 -3.83
CA VAL A 284 14.07 -0.18 -4.95
C VAL A 284 12.85 0.60 -5.47
N HIS A 285 11.95 1.06 -4.58
CA HIS A 285 10.78 1.85 -4.98
C HIS A 285 11.18 3.14 -5.69
N LYS A 286 12.25 3.79 -5.25
CA LYS A 286 12.76 5.02 -5.87
C LYS A 286 13.27 4.76 -7.28
N SER A 287 14.04 3.69 -7.52
CA SER A 287 14.46 3.33 -8.88
C SER A 287 13.26 3.07 -9.81
N VAL A 288 12.18 2.49 -9.30
CA VAL A 288 10.93 2.29 -10.06
C VAL A 288 10.18 3.61 -10.26
N SER A 289 10.06 4.43 -9.22
CA SER A 289 9.41 5.75 -9.29
C SER A 289 10.11 6.67 -10.28
N ASP A 290 11.44 6.72 -10.23
CA ASP A 290 12.26 7.62 -11.05
C ASP A 290 12.12 7.29 -12.54
N VAL A 291 12.16 6.00 -12.91
CA VAL A 291 11.97 5.61 -14.32
C VAL A 291 10.53 5.87 -14.78
N LEU A 292 9.52 5.67 -13.94
CA LEU A 292 8.13 5.95 -14.28
C LEU A 292 7.90 7.45 -14.46
N HIS A 293 8.59 8.28 -13.68
CA HIS A 293 8.55 9.73 -13.82
C HIS A 293 9.22 10.20 -15.12
N ASP A 294 10.41 9.69 -15.42
CA ASP A 294 11.23 10.20 -16.54
C ASP A 294 10.85 9.56 -17.89
N ALA A 295 10.50 8.27 -17.90
CA ALA A 295 10.19 7.51 -19.10
C ALA A 295 8.70 7.19 -19.28
N GLY A 296 7.88 7.36 -18.25
CA GLY A 296 6.43 7.15 -18.29
C GLY A 296 6.01 5.68 -18.13
N TRP A 297 4.69 5.49 -18.08
CA TRP A 297 4.02 4.19 -17.90
C TRP A 297 3.79 3.43 -19.23
N THR A 298 4.27 3.96 -20.35
CA THR A 298 4.09 3.37 -21.68
C THR A 298 5.08 2.25 -21.97
N ILE A 299 6.22 2.23 -21.28
CA ILE A 299 7.19 1.13 -21.35
C ILE A 299 6.64 -0.04 -20.54
N ALA A 300 6.03 -0.98 -21.26
CA ALA A 300 5.47 -2.27 -20.85
C ALA A 300 5.99 -2.81 -19.50
N ARG A 301 7.31 -3.05 -19.42
CA ARG A 301 7.94 -3.71 -18.27
C ARG A 301 8.02 -2.80 -17.05
N ASN A 302 8.34 -1.51 -17.22
CA ASN A 302 8.37 -0.55 -16.12
C ASN A 302 6.97 -0.38 -15.50
N CYS A 303 5.96 -0.30 -16.36
CA CYS A 303 4.57 -0.18 -15.95
C CYS A 303 4.13 -1.37 -15.09
N TYR A 304 4.47 -2.58 -15.51
CA TYR A 304 4.15 -3.78 -14.75
C TYR A 304 4.91 -3.83 -13.42
N THR A 305 6.20 -3.48 -13.40
CA THR A 305 6.98 -3.37 -12.17
C THR A 305 6.35 -2.37 -11.20
N GLY A 306 6.03 -1.16 -11.66
CA GLY A 306 5.34 -0.14 -10.86
C GLY A 306 4.02 -0.64 -10.28
N PHE A 307 3.22 -1.33 -11.10
CA PHE A 307 1.98 -1.94 -10.66
C PHE A 307 2.18 -2.98 -9.56
N LEU A 308 3.12 -3.92 -9.72
CA LEU A 308 3.39 -4.95 -8.72
C LEU A 308 3.94 -4.37 -7.41
N THR A 309 4.85 -3.40 -7.50
CA THR A 309 5.40 -2.70 -6.33
C THR A 309 4.29 -2.04 -5.51
N ILE A 310 3.42 -1.24 -6.13
CA ILE A 310 2.30 -0.60 -5.43
C ILE A 310 1.33 -1.66 -4.88
N ARG A 311 0.94 -2.64 -5.71
CA ARG A 311 -0.02 -3.68 -5.33
C ARG A 311 0.43 -4.47 -4.11
N ASN A 312 1.64 -5.01 -4.14
CA ASN A 312 2.11 -5.91 -3.09
C ASN A 312 2.40 -5.12 -1.79
N ALA A 313 2.94 -3.90 -1.88
CA ALA A 313 3.11 -3.01 -0.75
C ALA A 313 1.77 -2.68 -0.08
N VAL A 314 0.80 -2.19 -0.86
CA VAL A 314 -0.55 -1.85 -0.35
C VAL A 314 -1.24 -3.06 0.26
N ARG A 315 -1.14 -4.24 -0.36
CA ARG A 315 -1.72 -5.47 0.17
C ARG A 315 -1.22 -5.77 1.59
N ILE A 316 0.09 -5.65 1.84
CA ILE A 316 0.67 -5.90 3.16
C ILE A 316 0.32 -4.79 4.15
N ILE A 317 0.36 -3.53 3.73
CA ILE A 317 -0.12 -2.40 4.55
C ILE A 317 -1.54 -2.68 5.05
N ILE A 318 -2.44 -3.07 4.14
CA ILE A 318 -3.83 -3.38 4.49
C ILE A 318 -3.91 -4.60 5.39
N LYS A 319 -3.22 -5.69 5.05
CA LYS A 319 -3.20 -6.92 5.86
C LYS A 319 -2.85 -6.63 7.32
N VAL A 320 -1.81 -5.80 7.55
CA VAL A 320 -1.35 -5.47 8.89
C VAL A 320 -2.33 -4.54 9.59
N VAL A 321 -2.90 -3.56 8.89
CA VAL A 321 -3.96 -2.67 9.42
C VAL A 321 -5.18 -3.45 9.86
N LEU A 322 -5.59 -4.47 9.12
CA LEU A 322 -6.75 -5.29 9.45
C LEU A 322 -6.48 -6.30 10.58
N GLY A 323 -5.20 -6.57 10.85
CA GLY A 323 -4.76 -7.58 11.80
C GLY A 323 -4.99 -9.02 11.31
N ASN A 324 -4.26 -9.96 11.89
CA ASN A 324 -4.56 -11.39 11.78
C ASN A 324 -5.60 -11.84 12.84
N ASP A 325 -6.08 -10.92 13.69
CA ASP A 325 -6.87 -11.21 14.89
C ASP A 325 -8.09 -10.27 14.96
N PRO A 326 -9.33 -10.78 15.15
CA PRO A 326 -10.56 -9.98 15.19
C PRO A 326 -10.63 -8.93 16.32
N ASN A 327 -9.64 -8.89 17.22
CA ASN A 327 -9.52 -7.88 18.26
C ASN A 327 -8.83 -6.57 17.79
N VAL A 328 -8.26 -6.52 16.58
CA VAL A 328 -7.66 -5.28 16.04
C VAL A 328 -8.73 -4.22 15.74
N LEU A 329 -9.98 -4.63 15.44
CA LEU A 329 -11.14 -3.73 15.41
C LEU A 329 -11.36 -2.97 16.74
N ALA A 330 -10.99 -3.56 17.88
CA ALA A 330 -11.04 -2.90 19.19
C ALA A 330 -9.85 -1.97 19.45
N VAL A 331 -8.74 -2.12 18.72
CA VAL A 331 -7.59 -1.20 18.76
C VAL A 331 -7.82 0.00 17.83
N LEU A 332 -8.45 -0.25 16.68
CA LEU A 332 -8.80 0.74 15.67
C LEU A 332 -9.88 1.73 16.13
N GLY A 333 -10.89 1.29 16.89
CA GLY A 333 -11.87 2.19 17.53
C GLY A 333 -11.29 3.17 18.58
N GLY A 334 -9.99 3.06 18.90
CA GLY A 334 -9.32 3.81 19.97
C GLY A 334 -8.01 4.46 19.53
N VAL A 335 -8.02 5.36 18.53
CA VAL A 335 -6.84 6.18 18.18
C VAL A 335 -6.33 7.01 19.37
N ALA A 336 -7.18 7.33 20.35
CA ALA A 336 -6.74 7.93 21.61
C ALA A 336 -5.78 7.03 22.42
N ALA A 337 -5.88 5.70 22.33
CA ALA A 337 -5.05 4.75 23.07
C ALA A 337 -3.72 4.42 22.37
N ILE A 338 -3.66 4.47 21.03
CA ILE A 338 -2.44 4.20 20.26
C ILE A 338 -1.31 5.17 20.62
N SER A 339 -1.62 6.42 21.00
CA SER A 339 -0.62 7.42 21.41
C SER A 339 0.13 7.12 22.72
N THR A 340 -0.27 6.08 23.49
CA THR A 340 0.27 5.81 24.84
C THR A 340 1.18 4.59 24.95
N ILE A 341 1.30 3.78 23.89
CA ILE A 341 2.17 2.59 23.87
C ILE A 341 3.33 2.87 22.91
N CYS A 342 4.46 3.32 23.43
CA CYS A 342 5.71 3.44 22.65
C CYS A 342 6.51 2.14 22.76
N GLY A 343 7.05 1.65 21.64
CA GLY A 343 8.02 0.54 21.61
C GLY A 343 7.53 -0.79 21.04
N ASP A 344 6.31 -0.88 20.52
CA ASP A 344 5.87 -2.04 19.71
C ASP A 344 6.00 -1.69 18.22
N PRO A 345 6.90 -2.37 17.46
CA PRO A 345 7.10 -2.13 16.04
C PRO A 345 5.82 -2.20 15.20
N ASN A 346 4.85 -3.06 15.58
CA ASN A 346 3.58 -3.16 14.86
C ASN A 346 2.71 -1.92 15.06
N LEU A 347 2.72 -1.34 16.27
CA LEU A 347 1.97 -0.11 16.54
C LEU A 347 2.60 1.10 15.84
N ASP A 348 3.92 1.16 15.78
CA ASP A 348 4.63 2.22 15.05
C ASP A 348 4.36 2.14 13.55
N PHE A 349 4.29 0.93 12.97
CA PHE A 349 3.84 0.75 11.59
C PHE A 349 2.39 1.22 11.39
N LEU A 350 1.46 0.87 12.28
CA LEU A 350 0.06 1.30 12.16
C LEU A 350 -0.10 2.82 12.18
N ARG A 351 0.70 3.53 13.00
CA ARG A 351 0.70 5.00 13.08
C ARG A 351 1.06 5.68 11.76
N THR A 352 1.81 5.02 10.87
CA THR A 352 2.23 5.56 9.57
C THR A 352 1.38 4.99 8.43
N ALA A 353 0.97 3.73 8.52
CA ALA A 353 0.13 3.04 7.55
C ALA A 353 -1.28 3.63 7.44
N ILE A 354 -1.93 3.95 8.56
CA ILE A 354 -3.29 4.51 8.57
C ILE A 354 -3.33 5.87 7.84
N PRO A 355 -2.47 6.85 8.18
CA PRO A 355 -2.39 8.11 7.45
C PRO A 355 -2.11 7.93 5.96
N PHE A 356 -1.24 6.99 5.59
CA PHE A 356 -0.97 6.67 4.18
C PHE A 356 -2.26 6.25 3.43
N LEU A 357 -3.02 5.31 3.99
CA LEU A 357 -4.29 4.85 3.40
C LEU A 357 -5.32 5.98 3.28
N GLN A 358 -5.44 6.81 4.31
CA GLN A 358 -6.37 7.94 4.33
C GLN A 358 -6.00 9.02 3.30
N ALA A 359 -4.74 9.45 3.29
CA ALA A 359 -4.24 10.48 2.40
C ALA A 359 -4.33 10.06 0.92
N ASN A 360 -4.14 8.76 0.64
CA ASN A 360 -4.12 8.22 -0.71
C ASN A 360 -5.41 7.54 -1.15
N LYS A 361 -6.52 7.70 -0.41
CA LYS A 361 -7.82 7.04 -0.69
C LYS A 361 -8.26 7.12 -2.15
N GLN A 362 -8.23 8.31 -2.75
CA GLN A 362 -8.71 8.50 -4.12
C GLN A 362 -7.78 7.81 -5.13
N ASN A 363 -6.46 7.98 -4.96
CA ASN A 363 -5.44 7.35 -5.79
C ASN A 363 -5.53 5.83 -5.73
N LEU A 364 -5.65 5.25 -4.53
CA LEU A 364 -5.82 3.80 -4.34
C LEU A 364 -7.08 3.26 -5.06
N LEU A 365 -8.22 3.94 -4.90
CA LEU A 365 -9.47 3.49 -5.52
C LEU A 365 -9.46 3.60 -7.06
N ALA A 366 -8.78 4.61 -7.59
CA ALA A 366 -8.60 4.81 -9.03
C ALA A 366 -7.60 3.79 -9.60
N PHE A 367 -6.46 3.61 -8.95
CA PHE A 367 -5.38 2.71 -9.40
C PHE A 367 -5.86 1.26 -9.53
N PHE A 368 -6.65 0.78 -8.56
CA PHE A 368 -7.18 -0.59 -8.58
C PHE A 368 -8.54 -0.73 -9.25
N GLN A 369 -9.00 0.24 -10.05
CA GLN A 369 -10.36 0.22 -10.62
C GLN A 369 -10.67 -1.04 -11.46
N HIS A 370 -9.66 -1.59 -12.14
CA HIS A 370 -9.73 -2.79 -12.99
C HIS A 370 -9.35 -4.10 -12.24
N TYR A 371 -9.09 -4.03 -10.93
CA TYR A 371 -8.69 -5.16 -10.10
C TYR A 371 -9.69 -5.34 -8.96
N PRO A 372 -10.82 -6.04 -9.20
CA PRO A 372 -11.98 -6.05 -8.31
C PRO A 372 -11.67 -6.58 -6.90
N GLU A 373 -10.77 -7.56 -6.79
CA GLU A 373 -10.33 -8.12 -5.51
C GLU A 373 -9.60 -7.08 -4.66
N MET A 374 -8.51 -6.50 -5.18
CA MET A 374 -7.77 -5.42 -4.51
C MET A 374 -8.66 -4.20 -4.22
N ARG A 375 -9.50 -3.79 -5.18
CA ARG A 375 -10.41 -2.66 -5.01
C ARG A 375 -11.41 -2.88 -3.87
N SER A 376 -11.93 -4.10 -3.75
CA SER A 376 -12.85 -4.45 -2.66
C SER A 376 -12.13 -4.46 -1.32
N TYR A 377 -10.91 -5.00 -1.28
CA TYR A 377 -10.06 -5.00 -0.08
C TYR A 377 -9.74 -3.58 0.40
N ILE A 378 -9.38 -2.68 -0.54
CA ILE A 378 -9.14 -1.25 -0.27
C ILE A 378 -10.40 -0.54 0.22
N LYS A 379 -11.55 -0.76 -0.43
CA LYS A 379 -12.81 -0.16 0.03
C LYS A 379 -13.15 -0.56 1.46
N TRP A 380 -12.88 -1.82 1.80
CA TRP A 380 -13.18 -2.35 3.11
C TRP A 380 -12.31 -1.73 4.22
N VAL A 381 -10.98 -1.72 4.04
CA VAL A 381 -10.09 -1.09 5.02
C VAL A 381 -10.34 0.42 5.16
N LEU A 382 -10.65 1.11 4.07
CA LEU A 382 -10.98 2.54 4.10
C LEU A 382 -12.31 2.84 4.80
N HIS A 383 -13.23 1.87 4.86
CA HIS A 383 -14.45 2.01 5.64
C HIS A 383 -14.13 1.91 7.13
N ILE A 384 -13.27 0.96 7.52
CA ILE A 384 -12.83 0.79 8.91
C ILE A 384 -12.08 2.03 9.41
N VAL A 385 -11.03 2.41 8.69
CA VAL A 385 -10.13 3.51 9.07
C VAL A 385 -10.82 4.89 9.06
N ARG A 386 -11.96 5.04 8.37
CA ARG A 386 -12.75 6.28 8.37
C ARG A 386 -13.55 6.47 9.66
N ASN A 387 -13.87 5.39 10.37
CA ASN A 387 -14.68 5.42 11.59
C ASN A 387 -13.86 5.77 12.85
N GLU A 388 -12.56 6.05 12.69
CA GLU A 388 -11.63 6.27 13.80
C GLU A 388 -11.26 7.75 14.05
N THR A 389 -11.63 8.66 13.14
CA THR A 389 -11.11 10.05 13.13
C THR A 389 -12.18 11.16 13.10
N LYS A 390 -13.41 10.86 13.50
CA LYS A 390 -14.43 11.88 13.80
C LYS A 390 -14.78 11.81 15.28
#